data_AF-F1TEF3-F1
#
_entry.id   AF-F1TEF3-F1
#
_cell.length_a   1.000
_cell.length_b   1.000
_cell.length_c   1.000
_cell.angle_alpha   90.00
_cell.angle_beta   90.00
_cell.angle_gamma   90.00
#
_symmetry.space_group_name_H-M   'P 1'
#
loop_
_entity.id
_entity.type
_entity.pdbx_description
1 polymer ?
#
loop_
_entity_poly.entity_id
_entity_poly.type
_entity_poly.pdbx_seq_one_letter_code
_entity_poly.pdbx_strand_id
1 'polypeptide(L)' 'MKKLNVHWDFEGQEHTGNVEFETLDNGKVFVSFTSDLTTQVIENGELNKEDAEDIYNEILSRDCDVTGYEIF' A
#
# COMPACT_ATOMS: atom_id res chain seq x y z
N MET A 1 3.57 12.40 -4.71
CA MET A 1 2.97 11.07 -4.86
C MET A 1 4.08 10.05 -5.05
N LYS A 2 4.16 9.03 -4.18
CA LYS A 2 5.06 7.87 -4.36
C LYS A 2 4.20 6.66 -4.78
N LYS A 3 4.75 5.76 -5.59
CA LYS A 3 4.06 4.56 -6.11
C LYS A 3 5.03 3.39 -6.16
N LEU A 4 4.60 2.22 -5.70
CA LEU A 4 5.37 0.98 -5.73
C LEU A 4 4.52 -0.13 -6.37
N ASN A 5 5.13 -0.96 -7.20
CA ASN A 5 4.51 -2.22 -7.62
C ASN A 5 4.75 -3.25 -6.51
N VAL A 6 3.70 -3.90 -6.04
CA VAL A 6 3.73 -4.81 -4.89
C VAL A 6 2.98 -6.12 -5.18
N HIS A 7 3.36 -7.15 -4.45
CA HIS A 7 2.66 -8.42 -4.34
C HIS A 7 2.10 -8.58 -2.93
N TRP A 8 0.85 -9.00 -2.78
CA TRP A 8 0.20 -9.18 -1.48
C TRP A 8 -0.87 -10.27 -1.50
N ASP A 9 -1.28 -10.71 -0.32
CA ASP A 9 -2.44 -11.59 -0.13
C ASP A 9 -3.62 -10.79 0.41
N PHE A 10 -4.80 -10.93 -0.21
CA PHE A 10 -6.05 -10.37 0.27
C PHE A 10 -7.17 -11.40 0.18
N GLU A 11 -7.88 -11.64 1.28
CA GLU A 11 -8.96 -12.65 1.38
C GLU A 11 -8.58 -14.06 0.89
N GLY A 12 -7.32 -14.45 1.07
CA GLY A 12 -6.80 -15.76 0.66
C GLY A 12 -6.51 -15.89 -0.84
N GLN A 13 -6.43 -14.76 -1.56
CA GLN A 13 -6.02 -14.70 -2.95
C GLN A 13 -4.74 -13.87 -3.08
N GLU A 14 -3.82 -14.35 -3.91
CA GLU A 14 -2.61 -13.62 -4.27
C GLU A 14 -2.95 -12.51 -5.28
N HIS A 15 -2.47 -11.30 -5.01
CA HIS A 15 -2.59 -10.15 -5.86
C HIS A 15 -1.23 -9.59 -6.25
N THR A 16 -1.18 -8.99 -7.43
CA THR A 16 -0.16 -8.02 -7.82
C THR A 16 -0.85 -6.71 -8.16
N GLY A 17 -0.10 -5.61 -8.04
CA GLY A 17 -0.63 -4.30 -8.34
C GLY A 17 0.24 -3.20 -7.77
N ASN A 18 -0.40 -2.10 -7.40
CA ASN A 18 0.27 -0.88 -6.98
C ASN A 18 -0.21 -0.42 -5.61
N VAL A 19 0.74 0.03 -4.79
CA VAL A 19 0.47 0.84 -3.62
C VAL A 19 0.90 2.28 -3.89
N GLU A 20 0.01 3.23 -3.60
CA GLU A 20 0.23 4.66 -3.78
C GLU A 20 0.17 5.40 -2.45
N PHE A 21 1.07 6.37 -2.28
CA PHE A 21 1.16 7.22 -1.09
C PHE A 21 1.01 8.69 -1.51
N GLU A 22 -0.09 9.32 -1.08
CA GLU A 22 -0.45 10.70 -1.39
C GLU A 22 -0.54 11.53 -0.10
N THR A 23 0.24 12.61 -0.01
CA THR A 23 0.14 13.55 1.11
C THR A 23 -1.07 14.45 0.91
N LEU A 24 -1.95 14.49 1.90
CA LEU A 24 -3.17 15.29 1.92
C LEU A 24 -2.91 16.68 2.53
N ASP A 25 -3.79 17.65 2.25
CA ASP A 25 -3.69 19.02 2.78
C ASP A 25 -3.73 19.09 4.32
N ASN A 26 -4.29 18.08 4.98
CA ASN A 26 -4.33 17.97 6.43
C ASN A 26 -3.03 17.41 7.05
N GLY A 27 -1.98 17.18 6.24
CA GLY A 27 -0.69 16.65 6.68
C GLY A 27 -0.65 15.14 6.89
N LYS A 28 -1.75 14.43 6.64
CA LYS A 28 -1.80 12.96 6.61
C LYS A 28 -1.35 12.41 5.25
N VAL A 29 -1.18 11.10 5.19
CA VAL A 29 -0.89 10.37 3.96
C VAL A 29 -2.02 9.39 3.68
N PHE A 30 -2.65 9.52 2.52
CA PHE A 30 -3.56 8.53 1.99
C PHE A 30 -2.76 7.40 1.33
N VAL A 31 -3.01 6.17 1.73
CA VAL A 31 -2.41 4.96 1.18
C VAL A 31 -3.49 4.14 0.48
N SER A 32 -3.22 3.67 -0.73
CA SER A 32 -4.19 2.98 -1.57
C SER A 32 -3.56 1.82 -2.34
N PHE A 33 -4.17 0.64 -2.27
CA PHE A 33 -3.81 -0.59 -2.97
C PHE A 33 -4.75 -0.83 -4.14
N THR A 34 -4.21 -0.89 -5.35
CA THR A 34 -4.95 -1.16 -6.59
C THR A 34 -4.39 -2.41 -7.24
N SER A 35 -5.23 -3.43 -7.48
CA SER A 35 -4.78 -4.65 -8.15
C SER A 35 -4.60 -4.45 -9.65
N ASP A 36 -3.73 -5.24 -10.27
CA ASP A 36 -3.64 -5.30 -11.73
C ASP A 36 -4.84 -6.06 -12.35
N LEU A 37 -5.50 -6.92 -11.57
CA LEU A 37 -6.65 -7.70 -12.00
C LEU A 37 -7.93 -6.86 -12.12
N THR A 38 -8.02 -5.80 -11.31
CA THR A 38 -9.17 -4.91 -11.25
C THR A 38 -8.67 -3.47 -11.21
N THR A 39 -9.16 -2.58 -12.07
CA THR A 39 -8.79 -1.15 -11.99
C THR A 39 -9.41 -0.44 -10.76
N GLN A 40 -9.84 -1.20 -9.75
CA GLN A 40 -10.48 -0.72 -8.54
C GLN A 40 -9.51 -0.81 -7.37
N VAL A 41 -9.64 0.14 -6.46
CA VAL A 41 -8.93 0.12 -5.18
C VAL A 41 -9.51 -1.01 -4.33
N ILE A 42 -8.66 -1.92 -3.88
CA ILE A 42 -9.05 -3.04 -3.01
C ILE A 42 -9.03 -2.60 -1.54
N GLU A 43 -8.06 -1.77 -1.17
CA GLU A 43 -7.83 -1.35 0.20
C GLU A 43 -7.23 0.06 0.24
N ASN A 44 -7.66 0.88 1.19
CA ASN A 44 -7.11 2.22 1.39
C ASN A 44 -7.34 2.75 2.80
N GLY A 45 -6.52 3.72 3.21
CA GLY A 45 -6.64 4.37 4.51
C GLY A 45 -5.84 5.67 4.62
N GLU A 46 -6.16 6.48 5.63
CA GLU A 46 -5.39 7.68 5.99
C GLU A 46 -4.51 7.42 7.19
N LEU A 47 -3.22 7.69 7.05
CA LEU A 47 -2.20 7.52 8.09
C LEU A 47 -1.53 8.82 8.43
N ASN A 48 -0.88 8.86 9.60
CA ASN A 48 0.08 9.91 9.84
C ASN A 48 1.33 9.70 8.95
N LYS A 49 2.17 10.73 8.82
CA LYS A 49 3.33 10.69 7.92
C LYS A 49 4.38 9.66 8.34
N GLU A 50 4.58 9.46 9.65
CA GLU A 50 5.58 8.55 10.21
C GLU A 50 5.21 7.09 9.89
N ASP A 51 3.97 6.69 10.21
CA ASP A 51 3.45 5.35 9.92
C ASP A 51 3.51 5.04 8.42
N ALA A 52 3.14 6.00 7.57
CA ALA A 52 3.17 5.83 6.12
C ALA A 52 4.61 5.69 5.58
N GLU A 53 5.58 6.37 6.18
CA GLU A 53 6.99 6.26 5.80
C GLU A 53 7.59 4.93 6.28
N ASP A 54 7.21 4.47 7.46
CA ASP A 54 7.60 3.16 7.99
C ASP A 54 7.07 2.02 7.10
N ILE A 55 5.78 2.06 6.74
CA ILE A 55 5.20 1.10 5.79
C ILE A 55 5.94 1.15 4.47
N TYR A 56 6.15 2.33 3.88
CA TYR A 56 6.88 2.46 2.61
C TYR A 56 8.27 1.81 2.67
N ASN A 57 9.02 2.06 3.74
CA ASN A 57 10.35 1.50 3.93
C ASN A 57 10.33 -0.01 4.16
N GLU A 58 9.33 -0.52 4.89
CA GLU A 58 9.15 -1.95 5.09
C GLU A 58 8.87 -2.68 3.79
N ILE A 59 7.95 -2.16 2.97
CA ILE A 59 7.64 -2.71 1.63
C ILE A 59 8.91 -2.81 0.79
N LEU A 60 9.73 -1.75 0.78
CA LEU A 60 11.01 -1.77 0.06
C LEU A 60 11.99 -2.79 0.63
N SER A 61 12.07 -2.93 1.96
CA SER A 61 12.97 -3.89 2.62
C SER A 61 12.63 -5.34 2.32
N ARG A 62 11.37 -5.61 1.95
CA ARG A 62 10.84 -6.92 1.59
C ARG A 62 10.79 -7.15 0.08
N ASP A 63 11.51 -6.37 -0.70
CA ASP A 63 11.53 -6.47 -2.17
C ASP A 63 10.11 -6.37 -2.78
N CYS A 64 9.27 -5.51 -2.19
CA CYS A 64 7.89 -5.28 -2.58
C CYS A 64 6.91 -6.45 -2.36
N ASP A 65 7.30 -7.44 -1.55
CA ASP A 65 6.44 -8.52 -1.06
C ASP A 65 5.81 -8.15 0.30
N VAL A 66 4.49 -7.93 0.30
CA VAL A 66 3.70 -7.62 1.50
C VAL A 66 2.77 -8.78 1.90
N THR A 67 3.02 -9.99 1.42
CA THR A 67 2.25 -11.18 1.78
C THR A 67 2.40 -11.52 3.26
N GLY A 68 1.28 -11.89 3.89
CA GLY A 68 1.21 -12.21 5.33
C GLY A 68 1.40 -11.00 6.24
N TYR A 69 1.31 -9.78 5.71
CA TYR A 69 1.38 -8.55 6.46
C TYR A 69 -0.02 -7.92 6.53
N GLU A 70 -0.49 -7.61 7.75
CA GLU A 70 -1.76 -6.92 7.96
C GLU A 70 -1.54 -5.41 7.81
N ILE A 71 -1.94 -4.86 6.66
CA ILE A 71 -1.96 -3.40 6.42
C ILE A 71 -3.37 -2.91 6.73
N PHE A 72 -3.64 -2.75 8.04
CA PHE A 72 -4.89 -2.26 8.67
C PHE A 72 -6.06 -3.23 8.81
#